data_AF-A0A1D6QJV2-F1
#
_entry.id   AF-A0A1D6QJV2-F1
#
_cell.length_a   1.000
_cell.length_b   1.000
_cell.length_c   1.000
_cell.angle_alpha   90.00
_cell.angle_beta   90.00
_cell.angle_gamma   90.00
#
_symmetry.space_group_name_H-M   'P 1'
#
loop_
_entity.id
_entity.type
_entity.pdbx_description
1 polymer ?
#
loop_
_entity_poly.entity_id
_entity_poly.type
_entity_poly.pdbx_seq_one_letter_code
_entity_poly.pdbx_strand_id
1 'polypeptide(L)'
;MAPPARPPRAGEDLEEGTGESSPPPRSPRASNPDCHEVQRKICERLRQTGRHDRTLADPTFNARFARHLERLPRRYLLDLDLDDKLEDVLLHWGILDECADPNKRPVFRARFIKYKTVPREDDGIGHDQDHEEPCQKLLEDLSLERRKIADRNDSLSISSRGDLKTVLLHEIIFSSIDKPKLLSRLTALLSEVGLNIQEAHVYSTKDGFCLDVFVVDGWKTEETDELIAAIKETLTQKNASPSNSTNSSTPEKIVDLQQQVGDYEIDLSMLTRGDKIASGSSADLYRGTYKGHDVAIKCLRSLYLNNPSEVEFLQEVLILRQDFAIHNC
;
A
#
# COMPACT_ATOMS: atom_id res chain seq x y z
N MET A 1 -61.20 45.19 25.58
CA MET A 1 -59.90 45.74 25.14
C MET A 1 -58.83 45.24 26.09
N ALA A 2 -57.79 44.62 25.54
CA ALA A 2 -56.62 44.09 26.25
C ALA A 2 -55.67 45.24 26.69
N PRO A 3 -54.54 44.89 27.34
CA PRO A 3 -53.35 44.73 26.51
C PRO A 3 -52.71 43.33 26.67
N PRO A 4 -52.14 42.76 25.59
CA PRO A 4 -51.37 41.53 25.68
C PRO A 4 -49.93 41.80 26.12
N ALA A 5 -49.42 40.91 26.97
CA ALA A 5 -48.03 40.83 27.38
C ALA A 5 -47.16 40.17 26.28
N ARG A 6 -45.96 40.71 26.11
CA ARG A 6 -44.91 40.33 25.16
C ARG A 6 -44.40 38.91 25.44
N PRO A 7 -44.09 38.08 24.41
CA PRO A 7 -43.52 36.75 24.62
C PRO A 7 -42.02 36.82 24.97
N PRO A 8 -41.51 35.97 25.87
CA PRO A 8 -40.08 35.78 26.07
C PRO A 8 -39.48 34.80 25.04
N ARG A 9 -38.19 35.01 24.77
CA ARG A 9 -37.37 34.37 23.74
C ARG A 9 -36.94 32.96 24.17
N ALA A 10 -36.85 32.08 23.18
CA ALA A 10 -36.30 30.74 23.27
C ALA A 10 -34.80 30.76 23.63
N GLY A 11 -34.43 29.81 24.48
CA GLY A 11 -33.07 29.51 24.92
C GLY A 11 -33.17 28.43 25.99
N GLU A 12 -33.42 27.20 25.56
CA GLU A 12 -33.34 26.02 26.43
C GLU A 12 -31.99 25.35 26.20
N ASP A 13 -31.18 25.39 27.26
CA ASP A 13 -29.96 24.62 27.45
C ASP A 13 -30.33 23.12 27.52
N LEU A 14 -29.76 22.32 26.63
CA LEU A 14 -29.77 20.86 26.76
C LEU A 14 -28.49 20.43 27.47
N GLU A 15 -28.65 20.10 28.74
CA GLU A 15 -27.67 19.42 29.60
C GLU A 15 -27.36 18.03 29.01
N GLU A 16 -26.15 17.83 28.49
CA GLU A 16 -25.65 16.52 28.04
C GLU A 16 -25.15 15.74 29.27
N GLY A 17 -25.99 14.83 29.76
CA GLY A 17 -25.65 13.90 30.82
C GLY A 17 -24.55 12.92 30.38
N THR A 18 -23.41 12.97 31.05
CA THR A 18 -22.30 12.02 30.91
C THR A 18 -22.72 10.64 31.42
N GLY A 19 -22.99 9.71 30.49
CA GLY A 19 -23.09 8.29 30.77
C GLY A 19 -21.70 7.64 30.77
N GLU A 20 -21.15 7.38 31.95
CA GLU A 20 -19.94 6.56 32.11
C GLU A 20 -20.25 5.10 31.77
N SER A 21 -19.77 4.63 30.61
CA SER A 21 -19.70 3.20 30.30
C SER A 21 -18.27 2.72 30.49
N SER A 22 -18.06 1.88 31.50
CA SER A 22 -16.78 1.22 31.78
C SER A 22 -16.42 0.22 30.68
N PRO A 23 -15.16 0.14 30.20
CA PRO A 23 -14.75 -0.86 29.23
C PRO A 23 -14.59 -2.25 29.88
N PRO A 24 -14.79 -3.35 29.13
CA PRO A 24 -14.57 -4.70 29.63
C PRO A 24 -13.07 -4.96 29.90
N PRO A 25 -12.73 -5.92 30.78
CA PRO A 25 -11.35 -6.21 31.13
C PRO A 25 -10.60 -6.73 29.90
N ARG A 26 -9.60 -5.96 29.46
CA ARG A 26 -8.71 -6.33 28.36
C ARG A 26 -7.91 -7.57 28.75
N SER A 27 -7.90 -8.56 27.86
CA SER A 27 -6.90 -9.64 27.79
C SER A 27 -5.47 -9.08 27.81
N PRO A 28 -4.43 -9.87 28.14
CA PRO A 28 -3.10 -9.37 28.43
C PRO A 28 -2.59 -8.54 27.25
N ARG A 29 -2.46 -7.24 27.54
CA ARG A 29 -1.87 -6.21 26.71
C ARG A 29 -0.63 -6.77 26.02
N ALA A 30 -0.69 -6.99 24.69
CA ALA A 30 0.52 -6.97 23.89
C ALA A 30 1.22 -5.66 24.28
N SER A 31 2.41 -5.78 24.86
CA SER A 31 3.18 -4.65 25.36
C SER A 31 3.32 -3.64 24.24
N ASN A 32 2.70 -2.46 24.40
CA ASN A 32 2.86 -1.37 23.45
C ASN A 32 4.36 -1.16 23.24
N PRO A 33 4.87 -1.19 21.99
CA PRO A 33 6.28 -0.95 21.75
C PRO A 33 6.63 0.45 22.29
N ASP A 34 7.50 0.49 23.29
CA ASP A 34 8.04 1.74 23.81
C ASP A 34 8.93 2.33 22.72
N CYS A 35 8.64 3.57 22.29
CA CYS A 35 9.41 4.26 21.25
C CYS A 35 10.90 4.32 21.61
N HIS A 36 11.23 4.48 22.90
CA HIS A 36 12.62 4.46 23.36
C HIS A 36 13.24 3.07 23.29
N GLU A 37 12.46 2.01 23.50
CA GLU A 37 12.94 0.63 23.32
C GLU A 37 13.19 0.30 21.85
N VAL A 38 12.25 0.66 20.97
CA VAL A 38 12.39 0.48 19.52
C VAL A 38 13.59 1.27 19.00
N GLN A 39 13.71 2.54 19.40
CA GLN A 39 14.86 3.37 19.05
C GLN A 39 16.19 2.74 19.49
N ARG A 40 16.27 2.25 20.74
CA ARG A 40 17.49 1.63 21.27
C ARG A 40 17.86 0.38 20.48
N LYS A 41 16.87 -0.49 20.18
CA LYS A 41 17.06 -1.69 19.37
C LYS A 41 17.56 -1.33 17.97
N ILE A 42 16.95 -0.33 17.33
CA ILE A 42 17.37 0.13 16.01
C ILE A 42 18.82 0.64 16.04
N CYS A 43 19.17 1.51 16.99
CA CYS A 43 20.53 2.04 17.11
C CYS A 43 21.56 0.92 17.38
N GLU A 44 21.22 -0.07 18.20
CA GLU A 44 22.07 -1.21 18.48
C GLU A 44 22.32 -2.04 17.22
N ARG A 45 21.26 -2.36 16.46
CA ARG A 45 21.36 -3.11 15.20
C ARG A 45 22.14 -2.32 14.13
N LEU A 46 21.91 -1.02 14.01
CA LEU A 46 22.66 -0.15 13.08
C LEU A 46 24.16 -0.13 13.42
N ARG A 47 24.52 -0.23 14.70
CA ARG A 47 25.92 -0.29 15.13
C ARG A 47 26.55 -1.66 14.82
N GLN A 48 25.76 -2.74 14.82
CA GLN A 48 26.25 -4.08 14.46
C GLN A 48 26.56 -4.20 12.97
N THR A 49 25.88 -3.45 12.09
CA THR A 49 26.17 -3.50 10.64
C THR A 49 27.46 -2.76 10.25
N GLY A 50 27.94 -1.83 11.08
CA GLY A 50 29.16 -1.04 10.84
C GLY A 50 29.10 -0.06 9.66
N ARG A 51 27.97 0.01 8.95
CA ARG A 51 27.80 0.88 7.75
C ARG A 51 27.50 2.33 8.10
N HIS A 52 26.97 2.58 9.30
CA HIS A 52 26.42 3.87 9.71
C HIS A 52 27.21 4.54 10.84
N ASP A 53 28.44 4.11 11.13
CA ASP A 53 29.25 4.59 12.25
C ASP A 53 29.41 6.12 12.27
N ARG A 54 29.59 6.76 11.10
CA ARG A 54 29.68 8.22 11.01
C ARG A 54 28.37 8.91 11.39
N THR A 55 27.24 8.36 10.96
CA THR A 55 25.91 8.90 11.26
C THR A 55 25.57 8.72 12.74
N LEU A 56 25.91 7.56 13.31
CA LEU A 56 25.71 7.24 14.73
C LEU A 56 26.64 8.03 15.65
N ALA A 57 27.80 8.47 15.15
CA ALA A 57 28.74 9.29 15.91
C ALA A 57 28.29 10.75 16.10
N ASP A 58 27.29 11.23 15.32
CA ASP A 58 26.72 12.57 15.51
C ASP A 58 25.99 12.63 16.86
N PRO A 59 26.40 13.50 17.81
CA PRO A 59 25.77 13.63 19.12
C PRO A 59 24.28 13.99 19.05
N THR A 60 23.84 14.63 17.97
CA THR A 60 22.44 15.03 17.76
C THR A 60 21.58 13.94 17.13
N PHE A 61 22.19 12.87 16.61
CA PHE A 61 21.51 11.79 15.90
C PHE A 61 20.36 11.21 16.73
N ASN A 62 20.63 10.82 17.98
CA ASN A 62 19.62 10.17 18.82
C ASN A 62 18.40 11.07 19.08
N ALA A 63 18.61 12.37 19.31
CA ALA A 63 17.50 13.30 19.53
C ALA A 63 16.68 13.50 18.26
N ARG A 64 17.35 13.65 17.10
CA ARG A 64 16.68 13.80 15.80
C ARG A 64 15.93 12.53 15.39
N PHE A 65 16.53 11.37 15.66
CA PHE A 65 15.95 10.06 15.33
C PHE A 65 14.74 9.74 16.22
N ALA A 66 14.81 10.07 17.51
CA ALA A 66 13.64 9.98 18.40
C ALA A 66 12.46 10.79 17.84
N ARG A 67 12.72 12.06 17.47
CA ARG A 67 11.70 12.92 16.85
C ARG A 67 11.15 12.36 15.53
N HIS A 68 12.01 11.72 14.74
CA HIS A 68 11.62 11.05 13.51
C HIS A 68 10.66 9.87 13.77
N LEU A 69 10.97 9.01 14.74
CA LEU A 69 10.08 7.89 15.11
C LEU A 69 8.77 8.41 15.72
N GLU A 70 8.82 9.47 16.52
CA GLU A 70 7.63 10.07 17.15
C GLU A 70 6.64 10.67 16.15
N ARG A 71 7.10 11.15 14.98
CA ARG A 71 6.21 11.69 13.94
C ARG A 71 5.50 10.59 13.14
N LEU A 72 6.02 9.38 13.13
CA LEU A 72 5.45 8.26 12.38
C LEU A 72 4.29 7.62 13.16
N PRO A 73 3.28 7.05 12.45
CA PRO A 73 2.20 6.34 13.10
C PRO A 73 2.70 5.05 13.74
N ARG A 74 2.03 4.59 14.81
CA ARG A 74 2.44 3.36 15.52
C ARG A 74 2.53 2.13 14.60
N ARG A 75 1.67 2.05 13.59
CA ARG A 75 1.63 0.96 12.63
C ARG A 75 2.97 0.80 11.92
N TYR A 76 3.61 1.90 11.54
CA TYR A 76 4.95 1.90 10.95
C TYR A 76 5.94 1.10 11.80
N LEU A 77 5.94 1.27 13.12
CA LEU A 77 6.87 0.56 14.01
C LEU A 77 6.56 -0.93 14.16
N LEU A 78 5.32 -1.35 13.88
CA LEU A 78 4.91 -2.75 13.90
C LEU A 78 5.28 -3.45 12.59
N ASP A 79 5.26 -2.71 11.48
CA ASP A 79 5.58 -3.22 10.13
C ASP A 79 7.11 -3.32 9.91
N LEU A 80 7.91 -2.74 10.81
CA LEU A 80 9.37 -2.88 10.80
C LEU A 80 9.79 -4.26 11.26
N ASP A 81 10.26 -5.07 10.32
CA ASP A 81 11.13 -6.19 10.65
C ASP A 81 12.53 -5.64 11.00
N LEU A 82 12.91 -5.71 12.28
CA LEU A 82 14.20 -5.21 12.76
C LEU A 82 15.40 -6.02 12.28
N ASP A 83 15.17 -7.19 11.68
CA ASP A 83 16.23 -8.03 11.14
C ASP A 83 16.54 -7.71 9.68
N ASP A 84 15.51 -7.46 8.86
CA ASP A 84 15.68 -7.26 7.41
C ASP A 84 15.38 -5.82 6.92
N LYS A 85 14.52 -5.05 7.60
CA LYS A 85 14.03 -3.74 7.14
C LYS A 85 14.60 -2.54 7.89
N LEU A 86 15.71 -2.73 8.60
CA LEU A 86 16.33 -1.65 9.38
C LEU A 86 16.84 -0.49 8.52
N GLU A 87 17.42 -0.80 7.36
CA GLU A 87 17.94 0.20 6.43
C GLU A 87 16.81 1.04 5.83
N ASP A 88 15.61 0.46 5.72
CA ASP A 88 14.43 1.15 5.23
C ASP A 88 14.02 2.28 6.17
N VAL A 89 14.26 2.16 7.49
CA VAL A 89 13.99 3.25 8.44
C VAL A 89 14.83 4.48 8.11
N LEU A 90 16.11 4.29 7.81
CA LEU A 90 17.00 5.40 7.45
C LEU A 90 16.65 5.97 6.07
N LEU A 91 16.25 5.10 5.14
CA LEU A 91 15.78 5.49 3.81
C LEU A 91 14.52 6.36 3.89
N HIS A 92 13.50 5.91 4.63
CA HIS A 92 12.25 6.63 4.88
C HIS A 92 12.48 7.95 5.60
N TRP A 93 13.42 7.97 6.56
CA TRP A 93 13.84 9.21 7.17
C TRP A 93 14.45 10.17 6.15
N GLY A 94 15.41 9.71 5.34
CA GLY A 94 16.01 10.53 4.29
C GLY A 94 14.98 11.08 3.30
N ILE A 95 14.01 10.26 2.88
CA ILE A 95 12.92 10.67 1.98
C ILE A 95 12.05 11.76 2.61
N LEU A 96 11.65 11.60 3.88
CA LEU A 96 10.84 12.59 4.57
C LEU A 96 11.61 13.89 4.86
N ASP A 97 12.93 13.81 5.12
CA ASP A 97 13.78 14.99 5.27
C ASP A 97 13.97 15.72 3.92
N GLU A 98 14.13 15.00 2.81
CA GLU A 98 14.11 15.59 1.46
C GLU A 98 12.75 16.22 1.14
N CYS A 99 11.66 15.53 1.49
CA CYS A 99 10.31 16.01 1.32
C CYS A 99 10.03 17.24 2.21
N ALA A 100 10.82 17.52 3.25
CA ALA A 100 10.67 18.76 4.01
C ALA A 100 10.97 20.01 3.16
N ASP A 101 11.78 19.91 2.10
CA ASP A 101 12.05 21.00 1.15
C ASP A 101 10.91 21.13 0.12
N PRO A 102 10.16 22.26 0.08
CA PRO A 102 9.07 22.45 -0.88
C PRO A 102 9.48 22.29 -2.36
N ASN A 103 10.74 22.60 -2.71
CA ASN A 103 11.22 22.53 -4.10
C ASN A 103 11.52 21.10 -4.56
N LYS A 104 11.64 20.16 -3.62
CA LYS A 104 11.88 18.74 -3.90
C LYS A 104 10.61 17.92 -3.93
N ARG A 105 9.47 18.52 -3.59
CA ARG A 105 8.17 17.82 -3.54
C ARG A 105 7.52 17.72 -4.93
N PRO A 106 6.80 16.63 -5.22
CA PRO A 106 6.79 15.37 -4.45
C PRO A 106 8.11 14.58 -4.62
N VAL A 107 8.48 13.82 -3.60
CA VAL A 107 9.67 12.95 -3.64
C VAL A 107 9.25 11.57 -4.09
N PHE A 108 9.94 11.03 -5.09
CA PHE A 108 9.83 9.65 -5.54
C PHE A 108 11.19 8.98 -5.43
N ARG A 109 11.22 7.77 -4.87
CA ARG A 109 12.33 6.82 -4.98
C ARG A 109 11.80 5.49 -5.48
N ALA A 110 12.65 4.76 -6.20
CA ALA A 110 12.38 3.38 -6.56
C ALA A 110 13.64 2.53 -6.42
N ARG A 111 13.46 1.24 -6.15
CA ARG A 111 14.55 0.25 -6.17
C ARG A 111 14.01 -1.10 -6.65
N PHE A 112 14.85 -1.84 -7.36
CA PHE A 112 14.58 -3.25 -7.64
C PHE A 112 14.72 -4.06 -6.34
N ILE A 113 13.78 -4.98 -6.10
CA ILE A 113 13.79 -5.83 -4.91
C ILE A 113 14.27 -7.24 -5.27
N LYS A 114 13.52 -7.93 -6.13
CA LYS A 114 13.74 -9.35 -6.46
C LYS A 114 12.92 -9.79 -7.67
N TYR A 115 13.23 -11.00 -8.14
CA TYR A 115 12.43 -11.74 -9.10
C TYR A 115 11.36 -12.58 -8.39
N LYS A 116 10.20 -12.74 -9.02
CA LYS A 116 9.13 -13.67 -8.64
C LYS A 116 8.82 -14.56 -9.84
N THR A 117 8.83 -15.88 -9.64
CA THR A 117 8.35 -16.83 -10.66
C THR A 117 6.87 -17.06 -10.45
N VAL A 118 6.06 -16.84 -11.48
CA VAL A 118 4.63 -17.15 -11.47
C VAL A 118 4.32 -18.18 -12.57
N PRO A 119 3.42 -19.14 -12.31
CA PRO A 119 2.85 -19.97 -13.37
C PRO A 119 2.20 -19.08 -14.43
N ARG A 120 2.35 -19.41 -15.71
CA ARG A 120 1.51 -18.79 -16.73
C ARG A 120 0.08 -19.33 -16.56
N GLU A 121 -0.88 -18.42 -16.45
CA GLU A 121 -2.28 -18.77 -16.63
C GLU A 121 -2.45 -19.16 -18.10
N ASP A 122 -2.61 -20.46 -18.34
CA ASP A 122 -2.96 -21.01 -19.64
C ASP A 122 -4.44 -20.74 -19.88
N ASP A 123 -4.76 -20.04 -20.97
CA ASP A 123 -6.14 -19.88 -21.43
C ASP A 123 -6.67 -21.29 -21.79
N GLY A 124 -7.39 -21.87 -20.84
CA GLY A 124 -7.47 -23.31 -20.63
C GLY A 124 -7.75 -24.22 -21.82
N ILE A 125 -7.06 -25.38 -21.82
CA ILE A 125 -7.68 -26.68 -22.10
C ILE A 125 -7.16 -27.68 -21.05
N GLY A 126 -8.07 -28.14 -20.19
CA GLY A 126 -7.73 -28.86 -18.96
C GLY A 126 -7.05 -30.21 -19.12
N HIS A 127 -6.26 -30.57 -18.11
CA HIS A 127 -6.11 -31.93 -17.61
C HIS A 127 -5.64 -31.93 -16.14
N ASP A 128 -6.17 -32.91 -15.41
CA ASP A 128 -6.03 -33.18 -13.98
C ASP A 128 -4.60 -33.49 -13.49
N GLN A 129 -4.39 -33.24 -12.18
CA GLN A 129 -3.38 -33.83 -11.25
C GLN A 129 -1.89 -33.47 -11.53
N ASP A 130 -1.00 -33.13 -10.59
CA ASP A 130 -0.84 -33.45 -9.17
C ASP A 130 -0.06 -32.32 -8.44
N HIS A 131 -0.31 -32.18 -7.13
CA HIS A 131 0.51 -31.39 -6.21
C HIS A 131 1.95 -31.90 -6.17
N GLU A 132 2.96 -31.04 -6.37
CA GLU A 132 4.23 -31.00 -5.60
C GLU A 132 4.94 -29.65 -5.85
N GLU A 133 5.29 -28.93 -4.76
CA GLU A 133 6.18 -27.75 -4.79
C GLU A 133 7.63 -28.17 -5.08
N PRO A 134 8.30 -27.60 -6.10
CA PRO A 134 9.76 -27.72 -6.24
C PRO A 134 10.41 -26.34 -6.05
N CYS A 135 10.38 -25.82 -4.83
CA CYS A 135 11.23 -24.68 -4.46
C CYS A 135 12.65 -25.18 -4.11
N GLN A 136 13.64 -24.39 -4.53
CA GLN A 136 15.02 -24.29 -4.02
C GLN A 136 16.19 -25.00 -4.76
N LYS A 137 16.01 -25.72 -5.88
CA LYS A 137 17.15 -26.43 -6.49
C LYS A 137 17.74 -25.92 -7.82
N LEU A 138 17.27 -24.82 -8.39
CA LEU A 138 17.71 -24.40 -9.74
C LEU A 138 18.61 -23.15 -9.82
N LEU A 139 18.92 -22.49 -8.70
CA LEU A 139 19.74 -21.28 -8.73
C LEU A 139 21.25 -21.56 -8.79
N GLU A 140 21.69 -22.79 -8.48
CA GLU A 140 23.11 -23.16 -8.53
C GLU A 140 23.60 -23.43 -9.96
N ASP A 141 22.73 -23.88 -10.87
CA ASP A 141 23.16 -24.32 -12.21
C ASP A 141 23.46 -23.15 -13.16
N LEU A 142 22.89 -21.96 -12.95
CA LEU A 142 23.14 -20.79 -13.81
C LEU A 142 24.39 -19.98 -13.42
N SER A 143 25.05 -20.32 -12.32
CA SER A 143 26.22 -19.58 -11.81
C SER A 143 27.57 -20.12 -12.31
N LEU A 144 27.59 -21.21 -13.08
CA LEU A 144 28.80 -22.00 -13.35
C LEU A 144 29.14 -22.20 -14.84
N GLU A 145 28.76 -21.30 -15.74
CA GLU A 145 29.27 -21.32 -17.12
C GLU A 145 30.00 -20.03 -17.51
N ARG A 146 31.02 -19.69 -16.70
CA ARG A 146 32.14 -18.83 -17.14
C ARG A 146 33.42 -19.65 -17.23
N ARG A 147 33.54 -20.52 -18.24
CA ARG A 147 34.84 -20.88 -18.83
C ARG A 147 34.75 -21.59 -20.19
N LYS A 148 35.27 -20.87 -21.20
CA LYS A 148 36.04 -21.33 -22.37
C LYS A 148 35.34 -21.95 -23.59
N ILE A 149 35.54 -21.20 -24.69
CA ILE A 149 36.03 -21.62 -26.03
C ILE A 149 35.04 -22.34 -26.95
N ALA A 150 34.72 -21.60 -28.02
CA ALA A 150 34.50 -21.99 -29.41
C ALA A 150 33.89 -23.36 -29.77
N ASP A 151 32.79 -23.24 -30.51
CA ASP A 151 32.44 -23.98 -31.73
C ASP A 151 31.20 -24.89 -31.64
N ARG A 152 30.38 -24.77 -32.70
CA ARG A 152 29.27 -25.62 -33.17
C ARG A 152 27.97 -25.70 -32.34
N ASN A 153 26.96 -25.05 -32.93
CA ASN A 153 25.59 -25.53 -33.17
C ASN A 153 25.26 -26.91 -32.57
N ASP A 154 24.56 -26.91 -31.43
CA ASP A 154 23.75 -28.04 -31.03
C ASP A 154 22.41 -27.55 -30.46
N SER A 155 21.34 -28.06 -31.07
CA SER A 155 19.96 -27.82 -30.68
C SER A 155 19.68 -28.59 -29.39
N LEU A 156 19.68 -27.90 -28.26
CA LEU A 156 19.21 -28.48 -27.00
C LEU A 156 17.78 -28.01 -26.74
N SER A 157 16.85 -28.72 -27.38
CA SER A 157 15.46 -28.82 -26.96
C SER A 157 15.41 -29.41 -25.55
N ILE A 158 15.29 -28.55 -24.53
CA ILE A 158 14.99 -28.98 -23.15
C ILE A 158 13.48 -28.86 -22.94
N SER A 159 12.81 -29.96 -23.28
CA SER A 159 11.69 -30.58 -22.57
C SER A 159 10.75 -29.67 -21.76
N SER A 160 9.53 -29.53 -22.28
CA SER A 160 8.24 -29.32 -21.61
C SER A 160 8.24 -29.47 -20.08
N ARG A 161 8.48 -28.36 -19.38
CA ARG A 161 8.18 -28.15 -17.96
C ARG A 161 7.50 -26.79 -17.87
N GLY A 162 6.34 -26.73 -17.22
CA GLY A 162 5.40 -25.60 -17.23
C GLY A 162 6.07 -24.23 -17.39
N ASP A 163 5.60 -23.47 -18.37
CA ASP A 163 6.18 -22.22 -18.87
C ASP A 163 6.09 -21.14 -17.76
N LEU A 164 7.06 -21.10 -16.85
CA LEU A 164 7.10 -20.15 -15.73
C LEU A 164 7.44 -18.75 -16.26
N LYS A 165 6.64 -17.75 -15.90
CA LYS A 165 6.92 -16.34 -16.19
C LYS A 165 7.70 -15.74 -15.03
N THR A 166 8.85 -15.15 -15.33
CA THR A 166 9.60 -14.33 -14.37
C THR A 166 9.05 -12.90 -14.36
N VAL A 167 8.78 -12.39 -13.18
CA VAL A 167 8.25 -11.05 -12.95
C VAL A 167 9.21 -10.29 -12.02
N LEU A 168 9.50 -9.03 -12.34
CA LEU A 168 10.38 -8.19 -11.54
C LEU A 168 9.55 -7.39 -10.54
N LEU A 169 9.94 -7.47 -9.26
CA LEU A 169 9.34 -6.67 -8.19
C LEU A 169 10.19 -5.45 -7.90
N HIS A 170 9.53 -4.30 -7.91
CA HIS A 170 10.12 -3.00 -7.60
C HIS A 170 9.42 -2.39 -6.39
N GLU A 171 10.18 -1.72 -5.54
CA GLU A 171 9.63 -0.86 -4.51
C GLU A 171 9.60 0.56 -5.03
N ILE A 172 8.48 1.25 -4.82
CA ILE A 172 8.31 2.67 -5.10
C ILE A 172 7.91 3.35 -3.79
N ILE A 173 8.72 4.31 -3.36
CA ILE A 173 8.45 5.12 -2.18
C ILE A 173 8.09 6.53 -2.63
N PHE A 174 6.93 6.99 -2.18
CA PHE A 174 6.39 8.31 -2.44
C PHE A 174 6.25 9.09 -1.15
N SER A 175 6.62 10.37 -1.18
CA SER A 175 6.34 11.29 -0.08
C SER A 175 5.96 12.68 -0.57
N SER A 176 4.91 13.23 0.02
CA SER A 176 4.45 14.60 -0.23
C SER A 176 3.62 15.12 0.95
N ILE A 177 2.98 16.29 0.79
CA ILE A 177 2.03 16.79 1.78
C ILE A 177 0.78 15.90 1.74
N ASP A 178 0.37 15.37 2.90
CA ASP A 178 -0.83 14.56 3.01
C ASP A 178 -2.08 15.40 2.73
N LYS A 179 -2.92 14.92 1.80
CA LYS A 179 -4.13 15.61 1.33
C LYS A 179 -5.18 14.59 0.91
N PRO A 180 -6.48 14.95 0.96
CA PRO A 180 -7.55 14.07 0.52
C PRO A 180 -7.34 13.57 -0.93
N LYS A 181 -7.62 12.28 -1.16
CA LYS A 181 -7.54 11.61 -2.48
C LYS A 181 -6.12 11.50 -3.06
N LEU A 182 -5.08 11.71 -2.26
CA LEU A 182 -3.70 11.56 -2.73
C LEU A 182 -3.40 10.13 -3.18
N LEU A 183 -3.76 9.15 -2.36
CA LEU A 183 -3.60 7.74 -2.67
C LEU A 183 -4.34 7.32 -3.94
N SER A 184 -5.61 7.71 -4.08
CA SER A 184 -6.38 7.34 -5.27
C SER A 184 -5.77 7.91 -6.55
N ARG A 185 -5.26 9.15 -6.49
CA ARG A 185 -4.50 9.76 -7.59
C ARG A 185 -3.21 9.02 -7.91
N LEU A 186 -2.49 8.56 -6.89
CA LEU A 186 -1.22 7.86 -7.02
C LEU A 186 -1.43 6.43 -7.54
N THR A 187 -2.40 5.69 -7.03
CA THR A 187 -2.77 4.36 -7.54
C THR A 187 -3.19 4.43 -9.01
N ALA A 188 -3.99 5.43 -9.38
CA ALA A 188 -4.34 5.67 -10.77
C ALA A 188 -3.12 5.99 -11.66
N LEU A 189 -2.16 6.75 -11.14
CA LEU A 189 -0.90 7.08 -11.81
C LEU A 189 -0.07 5.82 -12.07
N LEU A 190 0.11 4.96 -11.06
CA LEU A 190 0.88 3.72 -11.18
C LEU A 190 0.25 2.78 -12.21
N SER A 191 -1.08 2.63 -12.20
CA SER A 191 -1.82 1.85 -13.20
C SER A 191 -1.71 2.43 -14.61
N GLU A 192 -1.62 3.76 -14.76
CA GLU A 192 -1.43 4.41 -16.05
C GLU A 192 -0.04 4.17 -16.64
N VAL A 193 0.99 4.07 -15.79
CA VAL A 193 2.34 3.61 -16.18
C VAL A 193 2.33 2.11 -16.56
N GLY A 194 1.28 1.36 -16.20
CA GLY A 194 1.18 -0.08 -16.43
C GLY A 194 1.78 -0.91 -15.29
N LEU A 195 1.93 -0.31 -14.11
CA LEU A 195 2.40 -0.99 -12.90
C LEU A 195 1.20 -1.57 -12.16
N ASN A 196 1.41 -2.75 -11.58
CA ASN A 196 0.41 -3.42 -10.77
C ASN A 196 0.92 -3.60 -9.33
N ILE A 197 0.10 -3.18 -8.36
CA ILE A 197 0.48 -3.09 -6.95
C ILE A 197 0.32 -4.47 -6.30
N GLN A 198 1.41 -4.95 -5.71
CA GLN A 198 1.48 -6.22 -5.00
C GLN A 198 1.36 -6.04 -3.48
N GLU A 199 1.83 -4.91 -2.96
CA GLU A 199 1.81 -4.60 -1.53
C GLU A 199 1.82 -3.07 -1.37
N ALA A 200 1.10 -2.55 -0.37
CA ALA A 200 1.03 -1.12 -0.11
C ALA A 200 1.11 -0.81 1.39
N HIS A 201 2.13 -0.04 1.78
CA HIS A 201 2.29 0.49 3.12
C HIS A 201 2.13 2.00 3.11
N VAL A 202 1.03 2.48 3.68
CA VAL A 202 0.65 3.89 3.65
C VAL A 202 0.70 4.47 5.04
N TYR A 203 1.45 5.57 5.20
CA TYR A 203 1.64 6.23 6.48
C TYR A 203 1.39 7.74 6.38
N SER A 204 0.51 8.25 7.25
CA SER A 204 0.40 9.69 7.50
C SER A 204 1.20 10.06 8.74
N THR A 205 2.10 11.03 8.61
CA THR A 205 2.91 11.54 9.71
C THR A 205 2.15 12.62 10.49
N LYS A 206 2.50 12.82 11.76
CA LYS A 206 1.88 13.85 12.63
C LYS A 206 2.15 15.27 12.16
N ASP A 207 3.23 15.48 11.41
CA ASP A 207 3.61 16.76 10.80
C ASP A 207 2.97 16.98 9.41
N GLY A 208 2.05 16.13 8.97
CA GLY A 208 1.20 16.35 7.79
C GLY A 208 1.81 15.91 6.46
N PHE A 209 2.78 15.00 6.48
CA PHE A 209 3.31 14.36 5.29
C PHE A 209 2.72 12.95 5.12
N CYS A 210 2.69 12.47 3.89
CA CYS A 210 2.51 11.05 3.61
C CYS A 210 3.87 10.38 3.33
N LEU A 211 3.95 9.10 3.65
CA LEU A 211 5.00 8.20 3.24
C LEU A 211 4.30 6.92 2.77
N ASP A 212 4.26 6.74 1.46
CA ASP A 212 3.55 5.64 0.82
C ASP A 212 4.57 4.75 0.11
N VAL A 213 4.62 3.47 0.47
CA VAL A 213 5.54 2.48 -0.08
C VAL A 213 4.73 1.44 -0.83
N PHE A 214 5.01 1.26 -2.12
CA PHE A 214 4.33 0.29 -2.97
C PHE A 214 5.35 -0.72 -3.48
N VAL A 215 5.06 -2.01 -3.31
CA VAL A 215 5.73 -3.05 -4.07
C VAL A 215 4.90 -3.29 -5.33
N VAL A 216 5.52 -3.22 -6.49
CA VAL A 216 4.85 -3.31 -7.79
C VAL A 216 5.53 -4.31 -8.71
N ASP A 217 4.75 -4.88 -9.62
CA ASP A 217 5.23 -5.50 -10.84
C ASP A 217 4.77 -4.72 -12.09
N GLY A 218 5.11 -5.22 -13.28
CA GLY A 218 4.78 -4.61 -14.56
C GLY A 218 5.93 -3.82 -15.21
N TRP A 219 6.99 -3.52 -14.45
CA TRP A 219 8.21 -2.91 -15.00
C TRP A 219 9.17 -3.97 -15.55
N LYS A 220 9.78 -3.67 -16.71
CA LYS A 220 10.48 -4.69 -17.54
C LYS A 220 11.97 -4.86 -17.22
N THR A 221 12.59 -3.86 -16.61
CA THR A 221 14.04 -3.81 -16.35
C THR A 221 14.29 -3.71 -14.85
N GLU A 222 15.50 -4.03 -14.37
CA GLU A 222 15.89 -3.76 -12.97
C GLU A 222 16.21 -2.26 -12.74
N GLU A 223 16.47 -1.52 -13.82
CA GLU A 223 16.81 -0.11 -13.76
C GLU A 223 15.57 0.74 -13.44
N THR A 224 15.72 1.62 -12.45
CA THR A 224 14.60 2.38 -11.88
C THR A 224 14.58 3.86 -12.27
N ASP A 225 15.62 4.36 -12.94
CA ASP A 225 15.66 5.75 -13.38
C ASP A 225 14.58 6.04 -14.43
N GLU A 226 14.40 5.14 -15.40
CA GLU A 226 13.33 5.21 -16.40
C GLU A 226 11.94 5.03 -15.77
N LEU A 227 11.81 4.18 -14.75
CA LEU A 227 10.58 3.99 -13.97
C LEU A 227 10.15 5.30 -13.29
N ILE A 228 11.10 5.95 -12.60
CA ILE A 228 10.87 7.24 -11.95
C ILE A 228 10.56 8.33 -12.97
N ALA A 229 11.25 8.34 -14.11
CA ALA A 229 10.98 9.28 -15.19
C ALA A 229 9.57 9.11 -15.76
N ALA A 230 9.14 7.88 -16.03
CA ALA A 230 7.80 7.57 -16.52
C ALA A 230 6.71 8.04 -15.55
N ILE A 231 6.86 7.73 -14.25
CA ILE A 231 5.90 8.17 -13.21
C ILE A 231 5.82 9.70 -13.16
N LYS A 232 6.97 10.40 -13.20
CA LYS A 232 7.01 11.87 -13.18
C LYS A 232 6.40 12.48 -14.44
N GLU A 233 6.64 11.89 -15.60
CA GLU A 233 6.07 12.34 -16.87
C GLU A 233 4.55 12.20 -16.89
N THR A 234 4.02 11.05 -16.49
CA THR A 234 2.57 10.85 -16.38
C THR A 234 1.95 11.85 -15.38
N LEU A 235 2.65 12.16 -14.29
CA LEU A 235 2.19 13.13 -13.30
C LEU A 235 2.14 14.55 -13.87
N THR A 236 3.14 14.97 -14.66
CA THR A 236 3.15 16.30 -15.28
C THR A 236 2.08 16.41 -16.36
N GLN A 237 1.87 15.39 -17.18
CA GLN A 237 0.81 15.36 -18.19
C GLN A 237 -0.58 15.53 -17.56
N LYS A 238 -0.83 14.87 -16.43
CA LYS A 238 -2.09 14.95 -15.68
C LYS A 238 -2.31 16.31 -15.00
N ASN A 239 -1.24 16.97 -14.56
CA ASN A 239 -1.33 18.31 -13.96
C ASN A 239 -1.39 19.43 -15.01
N ALA A 240 -0.83 19.21 -16.21
CA ALA A 240 -0.86 20.17 -17.32
C ALA A 240 -2.21 20.22 -18.05
N SER A 241 -3.07 19.20 -17.87
CA SER A 241 -4.41 19.14 -18.44
C SER A 241 -5.51 19.29 -17.37
N PRO A 242 -5.81 20.51 -16.88
CA PRO A 242 -6.93 20.73 -15.98
C PRO A 242 -8.25 20.92 -16.76
N SER A 243 -8.61 19.99 -17.67
CA SER A 243 -9.94 19.93 -18.28
C SER A 243 -10.05 18.74 -19.24
N ASN A 244 -11.05 17.88 -19.03
CA ASN A 244 -11.75 17.07 -20.04
C ASN A 244 -10.89 16.53 -21.21
N SER A 245 -9.96 15.62 -20.94
CA SER A 245 -9.48 14.68 -21.97
C SER A 245 -10.10 13.31 -21.69
N THR A 246 -11.36 13.19 -22.10
CA THR A 246 -11.94 11.91 -22.50
C THR A 246 -11.04 11.40 -23.62
N ASN A 247 -10.11 10.47 -23.36
CA ASN A 247 -9.49 9.53 -24.32
C ASN A 247 -8.29 8.81 -23.67
N SER A 248 -8.55 7.96 -22.68
CA SER A 248 -7.88 6.66 -22.59
C SER A 248 -8.89 5.68 -22.01
N SER A 249 -9.17 4.62 -22.77
CA SER A 249 -9.90 3.38 -22.50
C SER A 249 -10.47 3.09 -21.09
N THR A 250 -11.23 4.01 -20.48
CA THR A 250 -11.89 3.76 -19.18
C THR A 250 -12.78 2.52 -19.18
N PRO A 251 -13.51 2.16 -20.25
CA PRO A 251 -14.30 0.93 -20.26
C PRO A 251 -13.41 -0.33 -20.28
N GLU A 252 -12.35 -0.35 -21.09
CA GLU A 252 -11.45 -1.51 -21.18
C GLU A 252 -10.67 -1.71 -19.87
N LYS A 253 -10.18 -0.63 -19.25
CA LYS A 253 -9.55 -0.69 -17.93
C LYS A 253 -10.50 -1.21 -16.85
N ILE A 254 -11.78 -0.84 -16.88
CA ILE A 254 -12.77 -1.35 -15.92
C ILE A 254 -12.97 -2.84 -16.15
N VAL A 255 -13.09 -3.30 -17.40
CA VAL A 255 -13.23 -4.73 -17.73
C VAL A 255 -12.00 -5.53 -17.27
N ASP A 256 -10.80 -5.06 -17.56
CA ASP A 256 -9.55 -5.72 -17.13
C ASP A 256 -9.45 -5.80 -15.60
N LEU A 257 -9.75 -4.70 -14.90
CA LEU A 257 -9.75 -4.65 -13.43
C LEU A 257 -10.85 -5.53 -12.83
N GLN A 258 -12.05 -5.58 -13.41
CA GLN A 258 -13.12 -6.48 -12.99
C GLN A 258 -12.72 -7.95 -13.17
N GLN A 259 -12.04 -8.28 -14.27
CA GLN A 259 -11.53 -9.63 -14.52
C GLN A 259 -10.44 -10.02 -13.50
N GLN A 260 -9.53 -9.10 -13.16
CA GLN A 260 -8.51 -9.32 -12.11
C GLN A 260 -9.09 -9.40 -10.71
N VAL A 261 -10.12 -8.61 -10.43
CA VAL A 261 -10.88 -8.67 -9.16
C VAL A 261 -11.48 -10.07 -9.03
N GLY A 262 -12.04 -10.63 -10.10
CA GLY A 262 -12.66 -11.95 -10.08
C GLY A 262 -13.91 -12.02 -9.20
N ASP A 263 -14.76 -13.00 -9.50
CA ASP A 263 -16.00 -13.22 -8.76
C ASP A 263 -15.71 -13.90 -7.42
N TYR A 264 -15.65 -13.11 -6.35
CA TYR A 264 -15.87 -13.66 -5.01
C TYR A 264 -17.33 -13.36 -4.66
N GLU A 265 -18.18 -14.37 -4.82
CA GLU A 265 -19.57 -14.33 -4.36
C GLU A 265 -19.59 -14.19 -2.84
N ILE A 266 -19.58 -12.96 -2.35
CA ILE A 266 -20.06 -12.65 -1.02
C ILE A 266 -21.56 -12.90 -1.07
N ASP A 267 -22.03 -13.92 -0.37
CA ASP A 267 -23.46 -14.16 -0.23
C ASP A 267 -24.08 -13.01 0.57
N LEU A 268 -24.61 -12.01 -0.14
CA LEU A 268 -25.22 -10.82 0.45
C LEU A 268 -26.41 -11.17 1.34
N SER A 269 -27.03 -12.35 1.19
CA SER A 269 -28.10 -12.80 2.09
C SER A 269 -27.60 -13.07 3.51
N MET A 270 -26.32 -13.44 3.65
CA MET A 270 -25.65 -13.64 4.93
C MET A 270 -25.02 -12.35 5.48
N LEU A 271 -25.05 -11.24 4.73
CA LEU A 271 -24.52 -9.96 5.14
C LEU A 271 -25.62 -9.11 5.79
N THR A 272 -25.44 -8.80 7.07
CA THR A 272 -26.34 -7.91 7.81
C THR A 272 -25.68 -6.55 7.97
N ARG A 273 -26.36 -5.48 7.54
CA ARG A 273 -25.92 -4.10 7.74
C ARG A 273 -26.53 -3.55 9.03
N GLY A 274 -25.69 -3.06 9.92
CA GLY A 274 -26.07 -2.36 11.14
C GLY A 274 -25.87 -0.85 11.02
N ASP A 275 -25.51 -0.22 12.13
CA ASP A 275 -25.39 1.24 12.24
C ASP A 275 -24.28 1.83 11.37
N LYS A 276 -24.51 3.05 10.89
CA LYS A 276 -23.50 3.84 10.20
C LYS A 276 -22.44 4.27 11.22
N ILE A 277 -21.19 3.87 10.98
CA ILE A 277 -20.06 4.16 11.88
C ILE A 277 -19.18 5.32 11.40
N ALA A 278 -19.17 5.60 10.09
CA ALA A 278 -18.47 6.75 9.54
C ALA A 278 -19.07 7.21 8.21
N SER A 279 -18.74 8.44 7.81
CA SER A 279 -19.06 8.98 6.49
C SER A 279 -17.81 9.65 5.91
N GLY A 280 -17.34 9.16 4.78
CA GLY A 280 -16.27 9.76 4.00
C GLY A 280 -16.80 10.52 2.78
N SER A 281 -15.93 11.19 2.04
CA SER A 281 -16.34 11.99 0.86
C SER A 281 -17.04 11.17 -0.23
N SER A 282 -16.66 9.89 -0.39
CA SER A 282 -17.06 9.01 -1.49
C SER A 282 -17.87 7.79 -1.04
N ALA A 283 -17.82 7.46 0.25
CA ALA A 283 -18.44 6.26 0.80
C ALA A 283 -18.98 6.48 2.21
N ASP A 284 -19.98 5.70 2.56
CA ASP A 284 -20.43 5.55 3.94
C ASP A 284 -19.97 4.20 4.48
N LEU A 285 -19.51 4.19 5.74
CA LEU A 285 -19.06 2.99 6.41
C LEU A 285 -20.09 2.56 7.44
N TYR A 286 -20.51 1.31 7.39
CA TYR A 286 -21.46 0.70 8.30
C TYR A 286 -20.78 -0.43 9.05
N ARG A 287 -21.18 -0.64 10.30
CA ARG A 287 -20.90 -1.91 10.99
C ARG A 287 -21.84 -2.97 10.44
N GLY A 288 -21.40 -4.21 10.34
CA GLY A 288 -22.24 -5.31 9.88
C GLY A 288 -21.74 -6.65 10.37
N THR A 289 -22.47 -7.70 10.01
CA THR A 289 -22.12 -9.07 10.36
C THR A 289 -22.20 -9.96 9.12
N TYR A 290 -21.14 -10.70 8.83
CA TYR A 290 -21.08 -11.67 7.73
C TYR A 290 -20.65 -13.04 8.26
N LYS A 291 -21.44 -14.09 8.03
CA LYS A 291 -21.20 -15.44 8.58
C LYS A 291 -20.89 -15.44 10.09
N GLY A 292 -21.59 -14.60 10.86
CA GLY A 292 -21.39 -14.44 12.31
C GLY A 292 -20.15 -13.63 12.73
N HIS A 293 -19.36 -13.13 11.78
CA HIS A 293 -18.18 -12.30 12.06
C HIS A 293 -18.54 -10.82 11.93
N ASP A 294 -18.03 -9.99 12.85
CA ASP A 294 -18.18 -8.54 12.79
C ASP A 294 -17.33 -7.98 11.63
N VAL A 295 -17.95 -7.20 10.75
CA VAL A 295 -17.33 -6.67 9.53
C VAL A 295 -17.63 -5.18 9.36
N ALA A 296 -16.76 -4.46 8.67
CA ALA A 296 -17.02 -3.11 8.21
C ALA A 296 -17.51 -3.14 6.75
N ILE A 297 -18.69 -2.57 6.48
CA ILE A 297 -19.30 -2.52 5.15
C ILE A 297 -19.11 -1.11 4.59
N LYS A 298 -18.26 -0.97 3.56
CA LYS A 298 -18.04 0.29 2.84
C LYS A 298 -19.01 0.38 1.66
N CYS A 299 -19.94 1.32 1.69
CA CYS A 299 -20.90 1.56 0.62
C CYS A 299 -20.55 2.83 -0.16
N LEU A 300 -20.22 2.69 -1.44
CA LEU A 300 -20.03 3.83 -2.32
C LEU A 300 -21.35 4.56 -2.55
N ARG A 301 -21.31 5.90 -2.57
CA ARG A 301 -22.49 6.70 -2.89
C ARG A 301 -22.71 6.72 -4.40
N SER A 302 -23.93 6.40 -4.83
CA SER A 302 -24.33 6.34 -6.26
C SER A 302 -24.04 7.63 -7.05
N LEU A 303 -24.05 8.79 -6.39
CA LEU A 303 -23.73 10.10 -7.01
C LEU A 303 -22.27 10.23 -7.50
N TYR A 304 -21.38 9.31 -7.11
CA TYR A 304 -19.97 9.28 -7.53
C TYR A 304 -19.64 8.06 -8.39
N LEU A 305 -20.62 7.25 -8.82
CA LEU A 305 -20.36 6.15 -9.76
C LEU A 305 -20.21 6.70 -11.18
N ASN A 306 -19.06 7.32 -11.45
CA ASN A 306 -18.57 7.59 -12.79
C ASN A 306 -17.42 6.62 -13.08
N ASN A 307 -17.14 6.31 -14.35
CA ASN A 307 -16.02 5.45 -14.77
C ASN A 307 -14.70 5.67 -13.98
N PRO A 308 -14.20 6.90 -13.73
CA PRO A 308 -12.97 7.09 -12.95
C PRO A 308 -13.08 6.63 -11.48
N SER A 309 -14.25 6.78 -10.85
CA SER A 309 -14.46 6.36 -9.47
C SER A 309 -14.68 4.85 -9.33
N GLU A 310 -15.16 4.20 -10.39
CA GLU A 310 -15.21 2.74 -10.48
C GLU A 310 -13.82 2.13 -10.61
N VAL A 311 -12.95 2.72 -11.43
CA VAL A 311 -11.53 2.32 -11.50
C VAL A 311 -10.84 2.47 -10.14
N GLU A 312 -11.01 3.61 -9.45
CA GLU A 312 -10.47 3.81 -8.11
C GLU A 312 -10.97 2.75 -7.12
N PHE A 313 -12.25 2.37 -7.20
CA PHE A 313 -12.84 1.35 -6.34
C PHE A 313 -12.28 -0.05 -6.62
N LEU A 314 -12.21 -0.46 -7.88
CA LEU A 314 -11.68 -1.77 -8.26
C LEU A 314 -10.21 -1.92 -7.86
N GLN A 315 -9.43 -0.85 -8.01
CA GLN A 315 -8.04 -0.81 -7.52
C GLN A 315 -7.97 -0.97 -6.00
N GLU A 316 -8.83 -0.28 -5.24
CA GLU A 316 -8.91 -0.45 -3.77
C GLU A 316 -9.25 -1.90 -3.40
N VAL A 317 -10.17 -2.55 -4.11
CA VAL A 317 -10.54 -3.95 -3.89
C VAL A 317 -9.36 -4.90 -4.18
N LEU A 318 -8.61 -4.68 -5.26
CA LEU A 318 -7.43 -5.48 -5.59
C LEU A 318 -6.36 -5.41 -4.50
N ILE A 319 -6.06 -4.21 -4.02
CA ILE A 319 -5.07 -4.01 -2.94
C ILE A 319 -5.52 -4.74 -1.68
N LEU A 320 -6.77 -4.54 -1.25
CA LEU A 320 -7.29 -5.18 -0.04
C LEU A 320 -7.31 -6.71 -0.14
N ARG A 321 -7.48 -7.30 -1.32
CA ARG A 321 -7.41 -8.76 -1.49
C ARG A 321 -5.99 -9.29 -1.28
N GLN A 322 -4.99 -8.59 -1.76
CA GLN A 322 -3.62 -9.06 -1.72
C GLN A 322 -3.07 -9.06 -0.28
N ASP A 323 -3.41 -8.03 0.52
CA ASP A 323 -2.99 -7.93 1.92
C ASP A 323 -3.62 -9.02 2.81
N PHE A 324 -4.86 -9.44 2.54
CA PHE A 324 -5.53 -10.51 3.30
C PHE A 324 -5.03 -11.93 2.97
N ALA A 325 -4.42 -12.13 1.80
CA ALA A 325 -3.82 -13.41 1.42
C ALA A 325 -2.51 -13.69 2.16
N ILE A 326 -1.77 -12.65 2.57
CA ILE A 326 -0.46 -12.78 3.24
C ILE A 326 -0.59 -13.21 4.71
N HIS A 327 -1.74 -12.96 5.34
CA HIS A 327 -1.96 -13.27 6.77
C HIS A 327 -2.64 -14.62 7.07
N ASN A 328 -3.01 -15.41 6.05
CA ASN A 328 -3.66 -16.72 6.23
C ASN A 328 -2.83 -17.92 5.73
N CYS A 329 -1.51 -17.78 5.60
CA CYS A 329 -0.59 -18.90 5.40
C CYS A 329 0.20 -19.19 6.68
#